data_AF-A0A345D051-F1
#
_entry.id   AF-A0A345D051-F1
#
_cell.length_a   1.000
_cell.length_b   1.000
_cell.length_c   1.000
_cell.angle_alpha   90.00
_cell.angle_beta   90.00
_cell.angle_gamma   90.00
#
_symmetry.space_group_name_H-M   'P 1'
#
loop_
_entity.id
_entity.type
_entity.pdbx_description
1 polymer ?
#
loop_
_entity_poly.entity_id
_entity_poly.type
_entity_poly.pdbx_seq_one_letter_code
_entity_poly.pdbx_strand_id
1 'polypeptide(L)'
;MGRINLRVPYEEKDEVKKLGAKWDWNMRVWYVPENLSHEIFSKWLLLPNIKAKSFSIARVMTDCWSCNKYTYVYTIFFDEGYHYKNYNEDTEEVYWEHNHYPAMLCHVEYVSADAQLLIEKHTQCYTYDYSKKSKDALCNESLYTLWSQAWRFYNAWGAWRRIQSSNS
;
A
#
# COMPACT_ATOMS: atom_id res chain seq x y z
N MET A 1 24.68 -2.64 -2.18
CA MET A 1 23.25 -2.92 -2.41
C MET A 1 22.48 -2.37 -1.23
N GLY A 2 21.31 -1.76 -1.46
CA GLY A 2 20.53 -1.15 -0.37
C GLY A 2 19.89 -2.21 0.52
N ARG A 3 19.67 -1.86 1.80
CA ARG A 3 18.95 -2.67 2.78
C ARG A 3 17.58 -3.11 2.25
N ILE A 4 17.25 -4.40 2.38
CA ILE A 4 15.95 -4.96 2.00
C ILE A 4 15.07 -5.15 3.23
N ASN A 5 13.88 -4.55 3.22
CA ASN A 5 12.88 -4.68 4.28
C ASN A 5 11.91 -5.83 3.96
N LEU A 6 11.48 -6.53 5.01
CA LEU A 6 10.61 -7.69 4.94
C LEU A 6 9.25 -7.42 5.58
N ARG A 7 8.19 -7.93 4.96
CA ARG A 7 6.86 -8.00 5.57
C ARG A 7 6.64 -9.40 6.13
N VAL A 8 6.75 -9.50 7.45
CA VAL A 8 6.68 -10.78 8.16
C VAL A 8 5.42 -10.77 9.03
N PRO A 9 4.47 -11.69 8.80
CA PRO A 9 3.38 -11.94 9.73
C PRO A 9 3.93 -12.21 11.13
N TYR A 10 3.19 -11.84 12.17
CA TYR A 10 3.67 -11.99 13.54
C TYR A 10 3.94 -13.46 13.90
N GLU A 11 3.18 -14.36 13.29
CA GLU A 11 3.28 -15.81 13.42
C GLU A 11 4.60 -16.37 12.83
N GLU A 12 5.17 -15.69 11.83
CA GLU A 12 6.37 -16.12 11.09
C GLU A 12 7.65 -15.40 11.55
N LYS A 13 7.56 -14.55 12.58
CA LYS A 13 8.69 -13.76 13.11
C LYS A 13 9.88 -14.62 13.56
N ASP A 14 9.61 -15.81 14.10
CA ASP A 14 10.64 -16.70 14.61
C ASP A 14 11.36 -17.42 13.47
N GLU A 15 10.68 -17.62 12.33
CA GLU A 15 11.24 -18.20 11.12
C GLU A 15 12.26 -17.25 10.50
N VAL A 16 11.88 -16.00 10.23
CA VAL A 16 12.80 -15.01 9.66
C VAL A 16 13.99 -14.71 10.57
N LYS A 17 13.78 -14.74 11.89
CA LYS A 17 14.85 -14.55 12.87
C LYS A 17 15.84 -15.71 12.84
N LYS A 18 15.37 -16.96 12.70
CA LYS A 18 16.24 -18.14 12.51
C LYS A 18 17.03 -18.07 11.21
N LEU A 19 16.43 -17.55 10.14
CA LEU A 19 17.09 -17.32 8.85
C LEU A 19 18.10 -16.16 8.88
N GLY A 20 18.19 -15.41 9.98
CA GLY A 20 19.19 -14.37 10.20
C GLY A 20 18.74 -12.95 9.86
N ALA A 21 17.44 -12.74 9.58
CA ALA A 21 16.90 -11.39 9.49
C ALA A 21 17.01 -10.65 10.83
N LYS A 22 17.15 -9.32 10.76
CA LYS A 22 17.24 -8.46 11.93
C LYS A 22 16.01 -7.56 12.04
N TRP A 23 15.66 -7.19 13.26
CA TRP A 23 14.57 -6.26 13.53
C TRP A 23 15.14 -4.85 13.73
N ASP A 24 14.60 -3.88 12.99
CA ASP A 24 14.90 -2.47 13.19
C ASP A 24 13.81 -1.83 14.07
N TRP A 25 14.22 -1.36 15.24
CA TRP A 25 13.32 -0.73 16.22
C TRP A 25 12.84 0.66 15.80
N ASN A 26 13.60 1.38 14.98
CA ASN A 26 13.24 2.72 14.51
C ASN A 26 12.12 2.64 13.47
N MET A 27 12.33 1.81 12.44
CA MET A 27 11.36 1.61 11.38
C MET A 27 10.28 0.57 11.74
N ARG A 28 10.48 -0.23 12.80
CA ARG A 28 9.62 -1.36 13.21
C ARG A 28 9.39 -2.34 12.06
N VAL A 29 10.46 -2.70 11.36
CA VAL A 29 10.44 -3.65 10.24
C VAL A 29 11.56 -4.68 10.39
N TRP A 30 11.30 -5.88 9.89
CA TRP A 30 12.35 -6.87 9.65
C TRP A 30 13.16 -6.47 8.43
N TYR A 31 14.45 -6.77 8.42
CA TYR A 31 15.33 -6.51 7.29
C TYR A 31 16.39 -7.59 7.12
N VAL A 32 16.82 -7.76 5.87
CA VAL A 32 17.92 -8.67 5.50
C VAL A 32 19.24 -7.91 5.65
N PRO A 33 20.18 -8.38 6.49
CA PRO A 33 21.52 -7.81 6.54
C PRO A 33 22.30 -8.15 5.28
N GLU A 34 23.26 -7.30 4.90
CA GLU A 34 23.95 -7.35 3.60
C GLU A 34 24.71 -8.67 3.30
N ASN A 35 25.00 -9.46 4.34
CA ASN A 35 25.73 -10.71 4.25
C ASN A 35 24.84 -11.95 3.98
N LEU A 36 23.52 -11.77 3.79
CA LEU A 36 22.57 -12.85 3.52
C LEU A 36 21.97 -12.72 2.12
N SER A 37 21.75 -13.86 1.45
CA SER A 37 21.03 -13.88 0.19
C SER A 37 19.55 -13.56 0.39
N HIS A 38 19.04 -12.59 -0.37
CA HIS A 38 17.64 -12.17 -0.32
C HIS A 38 16.67 -13.24 -0.82
N GLU A 39 17.14 -14.22 -1.60
CA GLU A 39 16.32 -15.31 -2.15
C GLU A 39 15.70 -16.18 -1.06
N ILE A 40 16.43 -16.34 0.06
CA ILE A 40 15.96 -17.07 1.25
C ILE A 40 14.72 -16.40 1.85
N PHE A 41 14.58 -15.09 1.66
CA PHE A 41 13.49 -14.30 2.19
C PHE A 41 12.42 -13.97 1.15
N SER A 42 12.44 -14.61 -0.02
CA SER A 42 11.54 -14.33 -1.15
C SER A 42 10.06 -14.23 -0.74
N LYS A 43 9.61 -15.11 0.15
CA LYS A 43 8.25 -15.13 0.74
C LYS A 43 7.85 -13.83 1.45
N TRP A 44 8.81 -13.12 2.04
CA TRP A 44 8.57 -11.90 2.84
C TRP A 44 9.05 -10.62 2.15
N LEU A 45 9.55 -10.70 0.92
CA LEU A 45 10.00 -9.53 0.19
C LEU A 45 8.82 -8.62 -0.15
N LEU A 46 8.94 -7.35 0.23
CA LEU A 46 8.07 -6.28 -0.28
C LEU A 46 8.49 -5.95 -1.70
N LEU A 47 7.98 -6.72 -2.66
CA LEU A 47 8.22 -6.44 -4.07
C LEU A 47 7.19 -5.43 -4.57
N PRO A 48 7.60 -4.35 -5.24
CA PRO A 48 6.64 -3.45 -5.88
C PRO A 48 5.81 -4.23 -6.89
N ASN A 49 4.49 -4.10 -6.79
CA ASN A 49 3.52 -4.70 -7.68
C ASN A 49 2.90 -3.67 -8.64
N ILE A 50 3.18 -2.38 -8.45
CA ILE A 50 2.77 -1.30 -9.34
C ILE A 50 3.94 -0.34 -9.55
N LYS A 51 4.13 0.12 -10.79
CA LYS A 51 5.10 1.14 -11.18
C LYS A 51 4.44 2.19 -12.07
N ALA A 52 4.69 3.46 -11.79
CA ALA A 52 4.20 4.58 -12.59
C ALA A 52 5.28 5.65 -12.70
N LYS A 53 5.30 6.37 -13.83
CA LYS A 53 6.21 7.51 -14.02
C LYS A 53 5.83 8.71 -13.15
N SER A 54 4.53 8.87 -12.92
CA SER A 54 3.95 9.97 -12.16
C SER A 54 2.68 9.51 -11.47
N PHE A 55 2.31 10.21 -10.41
CA PHE A 55 1.06 10.01 -9.69
C PHE A 55 0.53 11.34 -9.19
N SER A 56 -0.77 11.38 -8.93
CA SER A 56 -1.45 12.49 -8.27
C SER A 56 -1.93 12.05 -6.89
N ILE A 57 -2.14 13.01 -5.99
CA ILE A 57 -2.83 12.76 -4.72
C ILE A 57 -4.25 13.29 -4.89
N ALA A 58 -5.20 12.38 -5.08
CA ALA A 58 -6.61 12.71 -5.15
C ALA A 58 -7.14 13.02 -3.74
N ARG A 59 -7.94 14.09 -3.63
CA ARG A 59 -8.62 14.51 -2.41
C ARG A 59 -10.13 14.39 -2.61
N VAL A 60 -10.79 13.68 -1.72
CA VAL A 60 -12.26 13.49 -1.73
C VAL A 60 -12.84 13.91 -0.39
N MET A 61 -14.02 14.52 -0.41
CA MET A 61 -14.77 14.88 0.80
C MET A 61 -15.80 13.77 1.10
N THR A 62 -15.84 13.32 2.35
CA THR A 62 -16.76 12.27 2.82
C THR A 62 -17.19 12.53 4.26
N ASP A 63 -18.17 11.80 4.76
CA ASP A 63 -18.60 11.88 6.16
C ASP A 63 -17.69 11.03 7.06
N CYS A 64 -17.30 11.59 8.21
CA CYS A 64 -16.52 10.86 9.19
C CYS A 64 -17.38 9.77 9.84
N TRP A 65 -16.96 8.51 9.73
CA TRP A 65 -17.68 7.35 10.32
C TRP A 65 -17.97 7.47 11.82
N SER A 66 -17.17 8.24 12.57
CA SER A 66 -17.33 8.37 14.02
C SER A 66 -18.20 9.54 14.45
N CYS A 67 -18.14 10.66 13.74
CA CYS A 67 -18.81 11.91 14.18
C CYS A 67 -19.74 12.52 13.13
N ASN A 68 -19.86 11.89 11.97
CA ASN A 68 -20.70 12.29 10.84
C ASN A 68 -20.48 13.72 10.33
N LYS A 69 -19.32 14.31 10.64
CA LYS A 69 -18.88 15.61 10.11
C LYS A 69 -18.09 15.39 8.82
N TYR A 70 -18.14 16.36 7.92
CA TYR A 70 -17.33 16.35 6.71
C TYR A 70 -15.83 16.24 7.02
N THR A 71 -15.17 15.33 6.33
CA THR A 71 -13.73 15.11 6.40
C THR A 71 -13.15 14.89 5.01
N TYR A 72 -11.87 15.22 4.84
CA TYR A 72 -11.14 14.92 3.62
C TYR A 72 -10.40 13.60 3.77
N VAL A 73 -10.58 12.73 2.77
CA VAL A 73 -9.77 11.53 2.57
C VAL A 73 -8.90 11.73 1.34
N TYR A 74 -7.72 11.12 1.35
CA TYR A 74 -6.73 11.26 0.30
C TYR A 74 -6.35 9.87 -0.22
N THR A 75 -6.05 9.77 -1.51
CA THR A 75 -5.49 8.57 -2.10
C THR A 75 -4.52 8.89 -3.23
N ILE A 76 -3.69 7.91 -3.60
CA ILE A 76 -2.84 7.95 -4.77
C ILE A 76 -3.70 7.63 -6.00
N PHE A 77 -3.53 8.44 -7.04
CA PHE A 77 -4.22 8.31 -8.32
C PHE A 77 -3.19 8.21 -9.44
N PHE A 78 -3.35 7.21 -10.29
CA PHE A 78 -2.65 7.08 -11.56
C PHE A 78 -3.62 7.41 -12.69
N ASP A 79 -3.15 8.20 -13.67
CA ASP A 79 -3.95 8.66 -14.79
C ASP A 79 -4.02 7.61 -15.92
N GLU A 80 -2.89 7.34 -16.57
CA GLU A 80 -2.76 6.22 -17.51
C GLU A 80 -1.28 5.82 -17.60
N GLY A 81 -1.02 4.65 -18.19
CA GLY A 81 0.34 4.23 -18.52
C GLY A 81 1.17 3.68 -17.37
N TYR A 82 0.54 3.42 -16.22
CA TYR A 82 1.18 2.66 -15.15
C TYR A 82 1.20 1.17 -15.50
N HIS A 83 2.10 0.43 -14.86
CA HIS A 83 2.18 -1.01 -15.03
C HIS A 83 1.97 -1.69 -13.68
N TYR A 84 1.30 -2.82 -13.69
CA TYR A 84 1.11 -3.66 -12.51
C TYR A 84 1.57 -5.09 -12.78
N LYS A 85 1.87 -5.84 -11.72
CA LYS A 85 2.17 -7.26 -11.82
C LYS A 85 0.88 -8.04 -11.96
N ASN A 86 0.78 -8.84 -13.01
CA ASN A 86 -0.26 -9.82 -13.19
C ASN A 86 0.35 -11.24 -13.11
N TYR A 87 -0.49 -12.24 -12.92
CA TYR A 87 -0.12 -13.64 -12.81
C TYR A 87 -0.84 -14.44 -13.90
N ASN A 88 -0.08 -15.25 -14.62
CA ASN A 88 -0.63 -16.21 -15.56
C ASN A 88 -0.84 -17.54 -14.83
N GLU A 89 -2.10 -17.96 -14.67
CA GLU A 89 -2.45 -19.21 -13.98
C GLU A 89 -1.99 -20.46 -14.76
N ASP A 90 -1.89 -20.39 -16.09
CA ASP A 90 -1.52 -21.54 -16.93
C ASP A 90 0.00 -21.78 -16.91
N THR A 91 0.80 -20.72 -16.90
CA THR A 91 2.28 -20.81 -16.93
C THR A 91 2.92 -20.63 -15.56
N GLU A 92 2.13 -20.26 -14.56
CA GLU A 92 2.58 -19.85 -13.23
C GLU A 92 3.59 -18.67 -13.24
N GLU A 93 3.60 -17.87 -14.31
CA GLU A 93 4.54 -16.76 -14.47
C GLU A 93 3.94 -15.43 -14.02
N VAL A 94 4.77 -14.60 -13.38
CA VAL A 94 4.44 -13.21 -13.01
C VAL A 94 5.02 -12.27 -14.05
N TYR A 95 4.18 -11.42 -14.65
CA TYR A 95 4.59 -10.46 -15.68
C TYR A 95 4.09 -9.04 -15.40
N TRP A 96 4.72 -8.06 -16.04
CA TRP A 96 4.27 -6.67 -15.97
C TRP A 96 3.26 -6.40 -17.09
N GLU A 97 2.07 -6.00 -16.72
CA GLU A 97 1.03 -5.57 -17.65
C GLU A 97 0.93 -4.05 -17.68
N HIS A 98 0.71 -3.48 -18.86
CA HIS A 98 0.54 -2.05 -19.06
C HIS A 98 -0.95 -1.70 -18.96
N ASN A 99 -1.32 -0.81 -18.03
CA ASN A 99 -2.70 -0.36 -17.91
C ASN A 99 -2.97 0.93 -18.69
N HIS A 100 -4.12 0.96 -19.37
CA HIS A 100 -4.59 2.08 -20.19
C HIS A 100 -5.70 2.91 -19.53
N TYR A 101 -6.03 2.61 -18.27
CA TYR A 101 -7.12 3.28 -17.56
C TYR A 101 -6.61 3.97 -16.28
N PRO A 102 -7.31 5.01 -15.81
CA PRO A 102 -7.04 5.61 -14.52
C PRO A 102 -7.37 4.66 -13.37
N ALA A 103 -6.60 4.78 -12.30
CA ALA A 103 -6.81 4.01 -11.09
C ALA A 103 -6.58 4.83 -9.82
N MET A 104 -7.52 4.69 -8.89
CA MET A 104 -7.35 5.09 -7.50
C MET A 104 -6.83 3.88 -6.73
N LEU A 105 -5.73 4.06 -5.99
CA LEU A 105 -5.20 2.98 -5.18
C LEU A 105 -5.95 2.88 -3.85
N CYS A 106 -6.05 1.66 -3.34
CA CYS A 106 -6.49 1.36 -1.98
C CYS A 106 -5.46 0.43 -1.34
N HIS A 107 -5.40 0.42 -0.01
CA HIS A 107 -4.49 -0.48 0.75
C HIS A 107 -3.01 -0.37 0.34
N VAL A 108 -2.54 0.86 0.12
CA VAL A 108 -1.13 1.09 -0.24
C VAL A 108 -0.26 0.82 0.99
N GLU A 109 0.43 -0.32 0.99
CA GLU A 109 1.30 -0.72 2.11
C GLU A 109 2.67 -0.04 2.06
N TYR A 110 3.16 0.23 0.85
CA TYR A 110 4.48 0.78 0.60
C TYR A 110 4.46 1.70 -0.61
N VAL A 111 5.22 2.79 -0.52
CA VAL A 111 5.55 3.68 -1.64
C VAL A 111 7.06 3.88 -1.68
N SER A 112 7.62 4.22 -2.84
CA SER A 112 9.04 4.56 -2.94
C SER A 112 9.38 5.77 -2.05
N ALA A 113 10.64 5.87 -1.61
CA ALA A 113 11.09 6.99 -0.80
C ALA A 113 10.82 8.35 -1.49
N ASP A 114 11.03 8.43 -2.80
CA ASP A 114 10.74 9.64 -3.58
C ASP A 114 9.25 9.99 -3.56
N ALA A 115 8.37 8.99 -3.72
CA ALA A 115 6.93 9.19 -3.64
C ALA A 115 6.51 9.62 -2.23
N GLN A 116 7.10 9.03 -1.18
CA GLN A 116 6.85 9.42 0.20
C GLN A 116 7.23 10.89 0.46
N LEU A 117 8.41 11.32 0.02
CA LEU A 117 8.84 12.71 0.16
C LEU A 117 7.90 13.69 -0.55
N LEU A 118 7.43 13.34 -1.75
CA LEU A 118 6.44 14.14 -2.48
C LEU A 118 5.11 14.20 -1.74
N ILE A 119 4.64 13.08 -1.20
CA ILE A 119 3.41 13.02 -0.41
C ILE A 119 3.55 13.92 0.82
N GLU A 120 4.60 13.76 1.62
CA GLU A 120 4.83 14.55 2.84
C GLU A 120 4.97 16.05 2.54
N LYS A 121 5.64 16.42 1.45
CA LYS A 121 5.79 17.82 1.02
C LYS A 121 4.44 18.46 0.67
N HIS A 122 3.54 17.71 0.03
CA HIS A 122 2.25 18.23 -0.46
C HIS A 122 1.09 18.00 0.52
N THR A 123 1.26 17.10 1.48
CA THR A 123 0.24 16.75 2.48
C THR A 123 0.81 16.97 3.88
N GLN A 124 0.43 18.08 4.52
CA GLN A 124 0.91 18.44 5.86
C GLN A 124 0.46 17.48 6.98
N CYS A 125 -0.36 16.46 6.69
CA CYS A 125 -1.03 15.62 7.67
C CYS A 125 -1.20 14.15 7.22
N TYR A 126 -0.23 13.59 6.49
CA TYR A 126 -0.27 12.18 6.10
C TYR A 126 0.22 11.27 7.22
N THR A 127 -0.57 10.24 7.57
CA THR A 127 -0.20 9.26 8.58
C THR A 127 -0.58 7.87 8.08
N TYR A 128 0.31 6.89 8.22
CA TYR A 128 -0.03 5.48 7.99
C TYR A 128 -1.19 5.05 8.89
N ASP A 129 -2.27 4.55 8.27
CA ASP A 129 -3.39 3.99 9.02
C ASP A 129 -3.01 2.57 9.46
N TYR A 130 -2.61 2.43 10.71
CA TYR A 130 -2.21 1.15 11.33
C TYR A 130 -3.40 0.33 11.83
N SER A 131 -4.63 0.56 11.33
CA SER A 131 -5.80 -0.13 11.87
C SER A 131 -5.67 -1.65 11.73
N LYS A 132 -5.68 -2.36 12.85
CA LYS A 132 -5.52 -3.83 12.98
C LYS A 132 -6.58 -4.68 12.25
N LYS A 133 -7.52 -4.06 11.54
CA LYS A 133 -8.68 -4.72 10.90
C LYS A 133 -8.56 -4.84 9.37
N SER A 134 -7.48 -4.38 8.74
CA SER A 134 -7.34 -4.40 7.28
C SER A 134 -6.72 -5.70 6.71
N LYS A 135 -6.76 -6.82 7.45
CA LYS A 135 -6.11 -8.06 7.00
C LYS A 135 -6.80 -8.73 5.82
N ASP A 136 -8.08 -8.45 5.56
CA ASP A 136 -8.85 -9.17 4.54
C ASP A 136 -9.62 -8.19 3.63
N ALA A 137 -8.99 -7.72 2.56
CA ALA A 137 -9.70 -7.16 1.40
C ALA A 137 -8.77 -7.15 0.18
N LEU A 138 -8.72 -8.27 -0.54
CA LEU A 138 -8.26 -8.28 -1.92
C LEU A 138 -9.30 -7.51 -2.74
N CYS A 139 -9.01 -6.26 -3.12
CA CYS A 139 -9.78 -5.62 -4.18
C CYS A 139 -9.08 -5.89 -5.51
N ASN A 140 -9.23 -7.13 -5.98
CA ASN A 140 -8.98 -7.49 -7.36
C ASN A 140 -10.28 -8.04 -7.93
N GLU A 141 -11.24 -7.18 -8.22
CA GLU A 141 -12.28 -7.53 -9.19
C GLU A 141 -12.60 -6.32 -10.07
N SER A 142 -12.18 -6.47 -11.32
CA SER A 142 -12.87 -6.01 -12.54
C SER A 142 -13.17 -4.50 -12.69
N LEU A 143 -12.27 -3.88 -13.47
CA LEU A 143 -12.38 -2.87 -14.54
C LEU A 143 -13.75 -2.47 -15.16
N TYR A 144 -14.91 -2.58 -14.52
CA TYR A 144 -16.17 -2.14 -15.13
C TYR A 144 -17.01 -1.24 -14.21
N THR A 145 -17.39 -0.09 -14.79
CA THR A 145 -18.41 0.89 -14.37
C THR A 145 -18.05 1.92 -13.29
N LEU A 146 -17.42 3.00 -13.74
CA LEU A 146 -17.30 4.29 -13.03
C LEU A 146 -18.64 5.01 -12.73
N TRP A 147 -19.82 4.41 -12.97
CA TRP A 147 -21.10 5.12 -12.84
C TRP A 147 -22.21 4.43 -12.02
N SER A 148 -22.00 3.21 -11.50
CA SER A 148 -23.00 2.56 -10.62
C SER A 148 -22.45 2.08 -9.27
N GLN A 149 -21.13 2.17 -9.04
CA GLN A 149 -20.47 1.69 -7.81
C GLN A 149 -19.98 2.79 -6.86
N ALA A 150 -20.32 4.06 -7.10
CA ALA A 150 -20.14 5.13 -6.11
C ALA A 150 -20.87 4.83 -4.78
N TRP A 151 -21.86 3.92 -4.79
CA TRP A 151 -22.56 3.44 -3.61
C TRP A 151 -21.91 2.23 -2.91
N ARG A 152 -20.89 1.59 -3.52
CA ARG A 152 -20.13 0.46 -2.92
C ARG A 152 -18.79 0.84 -2.29
N PHE A 153 -18.32 2.07 -2.53
CA PHE A 153 -17.29 2.72 -1.69
C PHE A 153 -17.70 2.84 -0.21
N TYR A 154 -18.96 2.52 0.11
CA TYR A 154 -19.57 2.66 1.43
C TYR A 154 -19.16 1.60 2.47
N ASN A 155 -18.44 0.52 2.13
CA ASN A 155 -18.11 -0.52 3.13
C ASN A 155 -16.73 -1.18 3.04
N ALA A 156 -15.81 -0.70 2.19
CA ALA A 156 -14.43 -1.21 2.17
C ALA A 156 -13.47 -0.14 2.69
N TRP A 157 -13.19 -0.23 3.99
CA TRP A 157 -12.10 0.46 4.65
C TRP A 157 -10.79 0.25 3.89
N GLY A 158 -10.17 1.31 3.36
CA GLY A 158 -8.81 1.18 2.86
C GLY A 158 -8.32 2.35 2.02
N ALA A 159 -7.77 3.38 2.66
CA ALA A 159 -6.53 3.99 2.16
C ALA A 159 -5.86 4.81 3.26
N TRP A 160 -6.41 5.94 3.73
CA TRP A 160 -5.70 6.82 4.66
C TRP A 160 -6.67 7.65 5.50
N ARG A 161 -6.50 7.64 6.83
CA ARG A 161 -7.37 8.40 7.75
C ARG A 161 -6.58 9.54 8.40
N ARG A 162 -7.11 10.76 8.29
CA ARG A 162 -6.70 11.91 9.11
C ARG A 162 -7.13 11.64 10.57
N ILE A 163 -6.20 11.28 11.45
CA ILE A 163 -6.40 11.45 12.90
C ILE A 163 -5.97 12.87 13.22
N GLN A 164 -6.90 13.83 13.11
CA GLN A 164 -6.74 15.07 13.86
C GLN A 164 -7.30 14.82 15.26
N SER A 165 -6.39 14.56 16.18
CA SER A 165 -6.60 14.87 17.58
C SER A 165 -6.82 16.39 17.71
N SER A 166 -8.01 16.78 18.12
CA SER A 166 -8.27 18.00 18.88
C SER A 166 -9.25 17.53 19.96
N ASN A 167 -9.00 17.59 21.27
CA ASN A 167 -8.29 18.59 22.06
C ASN A 167 -8.57 20.02 21.58
N SER A 168 -9.85 20.38 21.57
CA SER A 168 -10.40 21.53 22.30
C SER A 168 -11.91 21.36 22.44
#